data_AF-A0A1Q7V7J1-F1
#
_entry.id   AF-A0A1Q7V7J1-F1
#
_cell.length_a   1.000
_cell.length_b   1.000
_cell.length_c   1.000
_cell.angle_alpha   90.00
_cell.angle_beta   90.00
_cell.angle_gamma   90.00
#
_symmetry.space_group_name_H-M   'P 1'
#
loop_
_entity.id
_entity.type
_entity.pdbx_description
1 polymer ?
#
loop_
_entity_poly.entity_id
_entity_poly.type
_entity_poly.pdbx_seq_one_letter_code
_entity_poly.pdbx_strand_id
1 'polypeptide(L)' 'MCARRTLEVGARVRGTLMREGEKIRMLAVVRVVKSRVGMGLEFLDIDPDSNAILLTWLENLRRSS' A
#
# COMPACT_ATOMS: atom_id res chain seq x y z
N MET A 1 -16.14 -9.40 16.00
CA MET A 1 -14.69 -9.21 16.21
C MET A 1 -14.04 -8.86 14.88
N CYS A 2 -13.75 -7.58 14.61
CA CYS A 2 -12.86 -7.23 13.49
C CYS A 2 -11.45 -7.57 13.95
N ALA A 3 -10.94 -8.74 13.57
CA ALA A 3 -9.56 -9.07 13.86
C ALA A 3 -8.69 -8.05 13.13
N ARG A 4 -8.09 -7.10 13.87
CA ARG A 4 -6.83 -6.48 13.46
C ARG A 4 -5.81 -7.62 13.38
N ARG A 5 -5.87 -8.42 12.31
CA ARG A 5 -4.86 -9.42 12.00
C ARG A 5 -3.64 -8.60 11.62
N THR A 6 -2.80 -8.33 12.59
CA THR A 6 -1.45 -7.88 12.35
C THR A 6 -0.78 -8.98 11.56
N LEU A 7 -0.44 -8.67 10.31
CA LEU A 7 0.32 -9.57 9.47
C LEU A 7 1.75 -9.58 9.98
N GLU A 8 2.40 -10.75 9.94
CA GLU A 8 3.78 -10.87 10.38
C GLU A 8 4.74 -10.18 9.41
N VAL A 9 5.89 -9.72 9.91
CA VAL A 9 6.97 -9.23 9.04
C VAL A 9 7.39 -10.35 8.10
N GLY A 10 7.47 -10.07 6.81
CA GLY A 10 7.72 -11.05 5.75
C GLY A 10 6.46 -11.63 5.12
N ALA A 11 5.26 -11.38 5.68
CA ALA A 11 4.02 -11.82 5.07
C ALA A 11 3.79 -11.13 3.72
N ARG A 12 3.54 -11.93 2.67
CA ARG A 12 3.16 -11.44 1.34
C ARG A 12 1.66 -11.18 1.31
N VAL A 13 1.29 -10.00 0.86
CA VAL A 13 -0.09 -9.55 0.81
C VAL A 13 -0.45 -8.94 -0.52
N ARG A 14 -1.71 -9.11 -0.90
CA ARG A 14 -2.30 -8.39 -2.02
C ARG A 14 -3.05 -7.17 -1.47
N GLY A 15 -2.54 -5.99 -1.78
CA GLY A 15 -3.13 -4.71 -1.39
C GLY A 15 -4.00 -4.12 -2.49
N THR A 16 -4.95 -3.30 -2.10
CA THR A 16 -5.64 -2.38 -3.02
C THR A 16 -5.63 -1.00 -2.37
N LEU A 17 -4.99 -0.03 -3.02
CA LEU A 17 -5.02 1.36 -2.58
C LEU A 17 -6.09 2.09 -3.40
N MET A 18 -6.84 2.96 -2.73
CA MET A 18 -7.89 3.73 -3.36
C MET A 18 -7.72 5.20 -3.01
N ARG A 19 -7.82 6.07 -4.01
CA ARG A 19 -7.81 7.51 -3.83
C ARG A 19 -8.66 8.15 -4.92
N GLU A 20 -9.56 9.05 -4.54
CA GLU A 20 -10.32 9.89 -5.47
C GLU A 20 -11.03 9.13 -6.62
N GLY A 21 -11.48 7.90 -6.35
CA GLY A 21 -12.20 7.05 -7.31
C GLY A 21 -11.31 6.08 -8.10
N GLU A 22 -10.00 6.34 -8.13
CA GLU A 22 -9.02 5.46 -8.73
C GLU A 22 -8.60 4.35 -7.74
N LYS A 23 -8.33 3.15 -8.28
CA LYS A 23 -7.93 1.97 -7.48
C LYS A 23 -6.71 1.32 -8.11
N ILE A 24 -5.68 1.11 -7.31
CA ILE A 24 -4.47 0.39 -7.73
C ILE A 24 -4.35 -0.92 -6.96
N ARG A 25 -3.94 -1.98 -7.64
CA ARG A 25 -3.70 -3.30 -7.03
C ARG A 25 -2.20 -3.55 -6.97
N MET A 26 -1.75 -4.11 -5.85
CA MET A 26 -0.32 -4.36 -5.64
C MET A 26 -0.10 -5.67 -4.90
N LEU A 27 1.03 -6.30 -5.18
CA LEU A 27 1.62 -7.29 -4.30
C LEU A 27 2.65 -6.57 -3.44
N ALA A 28 2.58 -6.80 -2.13
CA ALA A 28 3.49 -6.19 -1.18
C ALA A 28 3.94 -7.21 -0.14
N VAL A 29 5.05 -6.91 0.54
CA VAL A 29 5.51 -7.62 1.72
C VAL A 29 5.47 -6.70 2.92
N VAL A 30 5.05 -7.24 4.06
CA VAL A 30 5.08 -6.50 5.32
C VAL A 30 6.52 -6.38 5.79
N ARG A 31 7.07 -5.16 5.84
CA ARG A 31 8.43 -4.91 6.34
C ARG A 31 8.45 -4.44 7.78
N VAL A 32 7.42 -3.71 8.20
CA VAL A 32 7.34 -3.13 9.53
C VAL A 32 5.95 -3.38 10.10
N VAL A 33 5.90 -3.81 11.34
CA VAL A 33 4.64 -3.96 12.09
C VAL A 33 4.75 -3.12 13.34
N LYS A 34 3.95 -2.06 13.43
CA LYS A 34 3.83 -1.27 14.66
C LYS A 34 2.47 -1.54 15.27
N SER A 35 2.48 -2.28 16.38
CA SER A 35 1.27 -2.57 17.14
C SER A 35 0.51 -1.27 17.43
N ARG A 36 -0.78 -1.23 17.10
CA ARG A 36 -1.71 -0.09 17.23
C ARG A 36 -1.55 1.08 16.25
N VAL A 37 -0.43 1.20 15.51
CA VAL A 37 -0.22 2.27 14.52
C VAL A 37 -0.53 1.79 13.10
N GLY A 38 -0.02 0.62 12.71
CA GLY A 38 -0.19 0.09 11.36
C GLY A 38 0.95 -0.80 10.89
N MET A 39 0.98 -1.05 9.59
CA MET A 39 1.98 -1.90 8.92
C MET A 39 2.64 -1.12 7.79
N GLY A 40 3.97 -1.17 7.73
CA GLY A 40 4.74 -0.70 6.59
C GLY A 40 4.81 -1.81 5.54
N LEU A 41 4.36 -1.50 4.33
CA LEU A 41 4.34 -2.40 3.19
C LEU A 41 5.40 -1.97 2.18
N GLU A 42 6.14 -2.94 1.65
CA GLU A 42 7.05 -2.75 0.52
C GLU A 42 6.45 -3.40 -0.72
N PHE A 43 6.37 -2.65 -1.81
CA PHE A 43 5.83 -3.13 -3.08
C PHE A 43 6.78 -4.18 -3.67
N LEU A 44 6.25 -5.36 -3.95
CA LEU A 44 6.95 -6.43 -4.65
C LEU A 44 6.66 -6.39 -6.15
N ASP A 45 5.40 -6.11 -6.49
CA ASP A 45 4.93 -6.07 -7.87
C ASP A 45 3.69 -5.19 -7.96
N ILE A 46 3.61 -4.42 -9.03
CA ILE A 46 2.50 -3.55 -9.37
C ILE A 46 2.40 -3.51 -10.89
N ASP A 47 1.19 -3.60 -11.42
CA ASP A 47 1.01 -3.53 -12.86
C ASP A 47 1.40 -2.13 -13.38
N PRO A 48 1.87 -2.00 -14.63
CA PRO A 48 2.37 -0.73 -15.16
C PRO A 48 1.36 0.42 -15.12
N ASP A 49 0.07 0.15 -15.38
CA ASP A 49 -1.00 1.15 -15.33
C ASP A 49 -1.23 1.65 -13.89
N SER A 50 -1.33 0.73 -12.93
CA SER A 50 -1.40 1.04 -11.49
C SER A 50 -0.18 1.82 -11.01
N ASN A 51 1.01 1.52 -11.54
CA ASN A 51 2.24 2.23 -11.17
C ASN A 51 2.23 3.68 -11.69
N ALA A 52 1.76 3.93 -12.91
CA ALA A 52 1.64 5.27 -13.46
C ALA A 52 0.67 6.15 -12.65
N ILE A 53 -0.47 5.57 -12.22
CA ILE A 53 -1.43 6.24 -11.34
C ILE A 53 -0.78 6.53 -9.98
N LEU A 54 -0.09 5.55 -9.40
CA LEU A 54 0.61 5.73 -8.11
C LEU A 54 1.65 6.85 -8.17
N LEU A 55 2.46 6.91 -9.22
CA LEU A 55 3.45 7.98 -9.41
C LEU A 55 2.77 9.34 -9.51
N THR A 56 1.68 9.44 -10.27
CA THR A 56 0.87 10.67 -10.37
C THR A 56 0.36 11.11 -8.99
N TRP A 57 -0.16 10.17 -8.19
CA TRP A 57 -0.60 10.45 -6.83
C TRP A 57 0.52 10.96 -5.92
N LEU A 58 1.72 10.36 -6.02
CA LEU A 58 2.90 10.76 -5.25
C LEU A 58 3.37 12.16 -5.64
N GLU A 59 3.37 12.48 -6.93
CA GLU A 59 3.68 13.83 -7.41
C GLU A 59 2.66 14.87 -6.92
N ASN A 60 1.36 14.54 -6.95
CA ASN A 60 0.31 15.41 -6.45
C ASN A 60 0.43 15.65 -4.93
N LEU A 61 0.78 14.62 -4.15
CA LEU A 61 1.04 14.78 -2.72
C LEU A 61 2.25 15.68 -2.46
N ARG A 62 3.33 15.49 -3.23
CA ARG A 62 4.54 16.31 -3.10
C ARG A 62 4.28 17.78 -3.42
N ARG A 63 3.44 18.08 -4.41
CA ARG A 63 3.06 19.47 -4.76
C ARG A 63 2.11 20.11 -3.75
N SER A 64 1.38 19.31 -2.98
CA SER A 64 0.41 19.79 -2.00
C SER A 64 1.00 19.97 -0.59
N SER A 65 2.31 19.74 -0.41
CA SER A 65 3.05 19.86 0.85
C SER A 65 4.00 21.05 0.87
#